data_AF-A0A352JU31-F1
#
_entry.id   AF-A0A352JU31-F1
#
_cell.length_a   1.000
_cell.length_b   1.000
_cell.length_c   1.000
_cell.angle_alpha   90.00
_cell.angle_beta   90.00
_cell.angle_gamma   90.00
#
_symmetry.space_group_name_H-M   'P 1'
#
loop_
_entity.id
_entity.type
_entity.pdbx_description
1 polymer ?
#
loop_
_entity_poly.entity_id
_entity_poly.type
_entity_poly.pdbx_seq_one_letter_code
_entity_poly.pdbx_strand_id
1 'polypeptide(L)' 'MKTDLRNITPDGCELRFSEIAEDLELTADGFDFPQPIEVELSAAKSGDEILMQGVVSTAVEMECARCLEIFEMDINPR' A
#
# COMPACT_ATOMS: atom_id res chain seq x y z
N MET A 1 -9.84 2.73 -0.50
CA MET A 1 -10.75 1.54 -0.53
C MET A 1 -11.38 1.20 0.84
N LYS A 2 -12.71 0.99 0.90
CA LYS A 2 -13.42 0.39 2.07
C LYS A 2 -14.10 -0.91 1.64
N THR A 3 -13.95 -1.99 2.39
CA THR A 3 -14.63 -3.28 2.11
C THR A 3 -15.41 -3.76 3.32
N ASP A 4 -16.51 -4.46 3.09
CA ASP A 4 -17.30 -5.08 4.15
C ASP A 4 -16.63 -6.39 4.58
N LEU A 5 -16.35 -6.52 5.88
CA LEU A 5 -15.75 -7.71 6.49
C LEU A 5 -16.53 -8.98 6.19
N ARG A 6 -17.85 -8.88 5.96
CA ARG A 6 -18.72 -10.01 5.63
C ARG A 6 -18.44 -10.60 4.25
N ASN A 7 -17.76 -9.85 3.37
CA ASN A 7 -17.38 -10.31 2.05
C ASN A 7 -16.07 -11.13 2.05
N ILE A 8 -15.33 -11.12 3.16
CA ILE A 8 -14.10 -11.88 3.33
C ILE A 8 -14.46 -13.26 3.87
N THR A 9 -14.40 -14.27 3.00
CA THR A 9 -14.72 -15.66 3.35
C THR A 9 -13.47 -16.42 3.79
N PRO A 10 -13.63 -17.62 4.40
CA PRO A 10 -12.51 -18.52 4.66
C PRO A 10 -11.82 -19.01 3.37
N ASP A 11 -12.53 -19.03 2.24
CA ASP A 11 -11.98 -19.42 0.93
C ASP A 11 -11.06 -18.34 0.33
N GLY A 12 -10.99 -17.16 0.97
CA GLY A 12 -10.18 -16.03 0.56
C GLY A 12 -10.89 -15.11 -0.43
N CYS A 13 -10.45 -13.86 -0.46
CA CYS A 13 -10.78 -12.89 -1.49
C CYS A 13 -9.54 -12.11 -1.92
N GLU A 14 -9.45 -11.83 -3.22
CA GLU A 14 -8.42 -10.97 -3.78
C GLU A 14 -8.89 -9.51 -3.77
N LEU A 15 -8.02 -8.62 -3.29
CA LEU A 15 -8.22 -7.18 -3.23
C LEU A 15 -7.13 -6.53 -4.07
N ARG A 16 -7.55 -5.80 -5.11
CA ARG A 16 -6.65 -5.03 -5.97
C ARG A 16 -7.15 -3.62 -6.07
N PHE A 17 -6.34 -2.65 -5.70
CA PHE A 17 -6.69 -1.23 -5.81
C PHE A 17 -5.45 -0.36 -6.00
N SER A 18 -5.70 0.82 -6.56
CA SER A 18 -4.74 1.88 -6.80
C SER A 18 -5.36 3.17 -6.27
N GLU A 19 -4.70 3.83 -5.32
CA GLU A 19 -5.19 5.04 -4.68
C GLU A 19 -4.03 6.01 -4.43
N ILE A 20 -4.31 7.32 -4.44
CA ILE A 20 -3.30 8.32 -4.07
C ILE A 20 -3.06 8.31 -2.55
N ALA A 21 -1.88 8.74 -2.12
CA ALA A 21 -1.50 8.73 -0.70
C ALA A 21 -2.47 9.52 0.18
N GLU A 22 -2.98 10.66 -0.32
CA GLU A 22 -3.94 11.51 0.39
C GLU A 22 -5.23 10.77 0.74
N ASP A 23 -5.78 9.97 -0.19
CA ASP A 23 -7.03 9.22 0.00
C ASP A 23 -6.87 8.03 0.96
N LEU A 24 -5.63 7.58 1.15
CA LEU A 24 -5.25 6.55 2.12
C LEU A 24 -4.77 7.12 3.46
N GLU A 25 -4.78 8.46 3.62
CA GLU A 25 -4.24 9.16 4.78
C GLU A 25 -2.77 8.77 5.07
N LEU A 26 -2.00 8.43 4.02
CA LEU A 26 -0.61 8.02 4.12
C LEU A 26 0.30 9.25 4.06
N THR A 27 1.08 9.43 5.14
CA THR A 27 2.07 10.50 5.26
C THR A 27 3.36 9.95 5.86
N ALA A 28 4.49 10.44 5.39
CA ALA A 28 5.81 10.10 5.91
C ALA A 28 6.74 11.31 5.82
N ASP A 29 7.38 11.68 6.92
CA ASP A 29 8.24 12.86 6.97
C ASP A 29 9.44 12.72 6.01
N GLY A 30 9.59 13.68 5.10
CA GLY A 30 10.68 13.71 4.11
C GLY A 30 10.45 12.81 2.89
N PHE A 31 9.23 12.31 2.71
CA PHE A 31 8.83 11.53 1.54
C PHE A 31 7.55 12.08 0.93
N ASP A 32 7.56 12.26 -0.38
CA ASP A 32 6.37 12.51 -1.18
C ASP A 32 6.02 11.25 -1.99
N PHE A 33 4.75 11.08 -2.31
CA PHE A 33 4.24 9.95 -3.08
C PHE A 33 3.79 10.46 -4.46
N PRO A 34 4.70 10.57 -5.45
CA PRO A 34 4.38 11.14 -6.76
C PRO A 34 3.47 10.24 -7.61
N GLN A 35 3.34 8.97 -7.23
CA GLN A 35 2.57 7.96 -7.93
C GLN A 35 1.53 7.33 -6.98
N PRO A 36 0.43 6.79 -7.52
CA PRO A 36 -0.53 6.01 -6.74
C PRO A 36 0.13 4.80 -6.06
N ILE A 37 -0.42 4.43 -4.91
CA ILE A 37 -0.04 3.22 -4.19
C ILE A 37 -0.85 2.06 -4.75
N GLU A 38 -0.14 1.11 -5.34
CA GLU A 38 -0.69 -0.12 -5.88
C GLU A 38 -0.69 -1.20 -4.80
N VAL A 39 -1.85 -1.82 -4.57
CA VAL A 39 -2.03 -2.83 -3.54
C VAL A 39 -2.63 -4.09 -4.16
N GLU A 40 -1.94 -5.21 -4.01
CA GLU A 40 -2.44 -6.54 -4.34
C GLU A 40 -2.40 -7.42 -3.09
N LEU A 41 -3.56 -7.74 -2.53
CA LEU A 41 -3.68 -8.51 -1.28
C LEU A 41 -4.67 -9.66 -1.43
N SER A 42 -4.30 -10.81 -0.91
CA SER A 42 -5.20 -11.90 -0.56
C SER A 42 -5.65 -11.71 0.90
N ALA A 43 -6.94 -11.79 1.17
CA ALA A 43 -7.50 -11.73 2.51
C ALA A 43 -8.38 -12.95 2.77
N ALA A 44 -8.16 -13.65 3.87
CA ALA A 44 -8.95 -14.81 4.26
C ALA A 44 -9.35 -14.72 5.73
N LYS A 45 -10.59 -15.10 6.03
CA LYS A 45 -11.07 -15.17 7.42
C LYS A 45 -10.58 -16.44 8.10
N SER A 46 -9.93 -16.29 9.25
CA SER A 46 -9.42 -17.40 10.08
C SER A 46 -9.94 -17.25 11.50
N GLY A 47 -11.02 -17.98 11.83
CA GLY A 47 -11.71 -17.83 13.12
C GLY A 47 -12.28 -16.42 13.28
N ASP A 48 -11.76 -15.69 14.27
CA ASP A 48 -12.11 -14.29 14.57
C ASP A 48 -11.12 -13.27 13.99
N GLU A 49 -10.14 -13.74 13.22
CA GLU A 49 -9.09 -12.92 12.61
C GLU A 49 -9.24 -12.88 11.08
N ILE A 50 -8.60 -11.89 10.46
CA ILE A 50 -8.41 -11.82 9.02
C ILE A 50 -6.92 -11.87 8.74
N LEU A 51 -6.51 -12.90 8.01
CA LEU A 51 -5.17 -13.00 7.47
C LEU A 51 -5.12 -12.20 6.16
N MET A 52 -4.22 -11.24 6.06
CA MET A 52 -3.97 -10.47 4.84
C MET A 52 -2.52 -10.70 4.41
N GLN A 53 -2.33 -11.10 3.15
CA GLN A 53 -1.02 -11.31 2.57
C GLN A 53 -0.98 -10.79 1.14
N GLY A 54 0.08 -10.05 0.81
CA GLY A 54 0.33 -9.63 -0.55
C GLY A 54 1.39 -8.53 -0.59
N VAL A 55 1.33 -7.69 -1.62
CA VAL A 55 2.34 -6.70 -1.92
C VAL A 55 1.72 -5.31 -2.03
N VAL A 56 2.50 -4.32 -1.62
CA VAL A 56 2.19 -2.90 -1.79
C VAL A 56 3.37 -2.29 -2.51
N SER A 57 3.12 -1.60 -3.62
CA SER A 57 4.18 -0.95 -4.39
C SER A 57 3.82 0.50 -4.73
N THR A 58 4.83 1.36 -4.73
CA THR A 58 4.73 2.77 -5.11
C THR A 58 6.13 3.32 -5.41
N ALA A 59 6.22 4.49 -6.02
CA ALA A 59 7.42 5.31 -5.97
C ALA A 59 7.33 6.30 -4.79
N VAL A 60 8.46 6.60 -4.18
CA VAL A 60 8.60 7.73 -3.24
C VAL A 60 9.62 8.72 -3.77
N GLU A 61 9.30 10.00 -3.65
CA GLU A 61 10.20 11.10 -3.93
C GLU A 61 10.78 11.60 -2.60
N MET A 62 12.09 11.84 -2.56
CA MET A 62 12.76 12.32 -1.36
C MET A 62 13.99 13.17 -1.68
N GLU A 63 14.39 14.01 -0.73
CA GLU A 63 15.57 14.85 -0.83
C GLU A 63 16.81 14.15 -0.27
N CYS A 64 17.90 14.13 -1.03
CA CYS A 64 19.17 13.60 -0.56
C CYS A 64 19.81 14.50 0.51
N ALA A 65 20.01 13.98 1.72
CA ALA A 65 20.64 14.73 2.83
C ALA A 65 22.08 15.23 2.55
N ARG A 66 22.75 14.76 1.48
CA ARG A 66 24.12 15.14 1.13
C ARG A 66 24.20 16.18 0.02
N CYS A 67 23.42 16.02 -1.06
CA CYS A 67 23.46 16.91 -2.22
C CYS A 67 22.22 17.78 -2.39
N LEU A 68 21.17 17.56 -1.59
CA LEU A 68 19.87 18.25 -1.67
C LEU A 68 19.16 18.06 -3.03
N GLU A 69 19.56 17.04 -3.79
CA GLU A 69 18.87 16.68 -5.02
C GLU A 69 17.65 15.83 -4.68
N ILE A 70 16.55 16.12 -5.35
CA ILE A 70 15.33 15.32 -5.33
C ILE A 70 15.56 14.07 -6.18
N PHE A 71 15.22 12.90 -5.65
CA PHE A 71 15.26 11.65 -6.40
C PHE A 71 14.08 10.74 -6.05
N GLU A 72 13.74 9.87 -7.00
CA GLU A 72 12.70 8.86 -6.84
C GLU A 72 13.31 7.50 -6.49
N MET A 73 12.61 6.75 -5.64
CA MET A 73 12.95 5.38 -5.28
C MET A 73 11.70 4.51 -5.30
N ASP A 74 11.79 3.36 -5.96
CA ASP A 74 10.71 2.37 -5.95
C ASP A 74 10.66 1.62 -4.62
N ILE A 75 9.47 1.56 -4.02
CA ILE A 75 9.13 0.65 -2.95
C ILE A 75 8.41 -0.53 -3.57
N ASN A 76 9.07 -1.68 -3.64
CA ASN A 76 8.46 -2.92 -4.09
C ASN A 76 8.99 -4.10 -3.26
N PRO A 77 8.19 -4.67 -2.34
CA PRO A 77 8.59 -5.83 -1.56
C PRO A 77 8.71 -7.03 -2.51
N ARG A 78 9.96 -7.49 -2.71
CA ARG A 78 10.26 -8.73 -3.42
C ARG A 78 9.84 -9.97 -2.63
#